data_AF-A0A1X7U4A7-F1
#
_entry.id   AF-A0A1X7U4A7-F1
#
_cell.length_a   1.000
_cell.length_b   1.000
_cell.length_c   1.000
_cell.angle_alpha   90.00
_cell.angle_beta   90.00
_cell.angle_gamma   90.00
#
_symmetry.space_group_name_H-M   'P 1'
#
loop_
_entity.id
_entity.type
_entity.pdbx_description
1 polymer ?
#
loop_
_entity_poly.entity_id
_entity_poly.type
_entity_poly.pdbx_seq_one_letter_code
_entity_poly.pdbx_strand_id
1 'polypeptide(L)'
;MGQLMACTNLSATSSTNKKTGSERKQQQSCYYHGIVKVHYPSNPLQPGPIDVLTLRKCGQFGVCCEAFPKQVTYLVDECVDNGKGANTVMSYLYHYLKNYGINAIAVHWNADYCKGQNKNNAVMQYLALSALTVRNWSIKISSLPAGHTKFPPDWCFGLMKQCFRKTDVGCLEYIVL
;
A
#
# COMPACT_ATOMS: atom_id res chain seq x y z
N MET A 1 17.65 8.18 -8.90
CA MET A 1 16.31 7.59 -9.09
C MET A 1 16.28 6.27 -8.34
N GLY A 2 15.64 6.23 -7.16
CA GLY A 2 15.55 5.01 -6.36
C GLY A 2 14.52 4.05 -6.95
N GLN A 3 14.88 2.78 -7.07
CA GLN A 3 14.06 1.73 -7.67
C GLN A 3 12.90 1.42 -6.73
N LEU A 4 11.68 1.74 -7.15
CA LEU A 4 10.45 1.38 -6.44
C LEU A 4 10.06 -0.05 -6.85
N MET A 5 10.19 -1.02 -5.94
CA MET A 5 9.59 -2.35 -6.17
C MET A 5 8.13 -2.31 -5.76
N ALA A 6 7.23 -2.42 -6.75
CA ALA A 6 5.83 -2.73 -6.53
C ALA A 6 5.66 -4.25 -6.60
N CYS A 7 5.39 -4.88 -5.45
CA CYS A 7 5.13 -6.32 -5.40
C CYS A 7 3.62 -6.58 -5.53
N THR A 8 3.23 -7.42 -6.49
CA THR A 8 1.83 -7.72 -6.85
C THR A 8 1.38 -9.14 -6.49
N ASN A 9 2.13 -9.85 -5.66
CA ASN A 9 1.83 -11.23 -5.31
C ASN A 9 1.17 -11.31 -3.94
N LEU A 10 -0.17 -11.34 -3.95
CA LEU A 10 -0.95 -12.17 -3.03
C LEU A 10 -2.38 -12.26 -3.59
N SER A 11 -2.66 -13.33 -4.33
CA SER A 11 -4.01 -13.67 -4.75
C SER A 11 -4.68 -14.53 -3.69
N ALA A 12 -5.65 -13.97 -2.96
CA ALA A 12 -6.60 -14.78 -2.22
C ALA A 12 -7.66 -15.29 -3.20
N THR A 13 -7.60 -16.56 -3.57
CA THR A 13 -8.71 -17.25 -4.24
C THR A 13 -9.80 -17.50 -3.22
N SER A 14 -10.81 -16.63 -3.17
CA SER A 14 -12.13 -16.99 -2.66
C SER A 14 -13.12 -16.96 -3.82
N SER A 15 -13.41 -18.14 -4.35
CA SER A 15 -14.50 -18.35 -5.29
C SER A 15 -15.83 -18.22 -4.55
N THR A 16 -16.65 -17.21 -4.87
CA THR A 16 -18.11 -17.35 -4.96
C THR A 16 -18.66 -16.37 -5.99
N ASN A 17 -19.63 -16.84 -6.76
CA ASN A 17 -20.02 -16.34 -8.07
C ASN A 17 -21.24 -15.41 -7.99
N LYS A 18 -21.38 -14.56 -9.02
CA LYS A 18 -22.56 -13.80 -9.50
C LYS A 18 -23.10 -12.62 -8.67
N LYS A 19 -22.96 -11.42 -9.25
CA LYS A 19 -24.14 -10.58 -9.54
C LYS A 19 -24.10 -10.08 -10.97
N THR A 20 -25.17 -10.43 -11.69
CA THR A 20 -25.57 -10.05 -13.03
C THR A 20 -26.01 -8.58 -13.12
N GLY A 21 -25.73 -7.99 -14.29
CA GLY A 21 -26.27 -6.77 -14.91
C GLY A 21 -27.14 -5.80 -14.12
N SER A 22 -26.66 -4.55 -13.99
CA SER A 22 -27.41 -3.31 -14.27
C SER A 22 -26.48 -2.12 -14.01
N GLU A 23 -26.42 -1.19 -14.96
CA GLU A 23 -25.68 0.08 -15.03
C GLU A 23 -25.23 0.68 -13.67
N ARG A 24 -24.04 0.31 -13.21
CA ARG A 24 -23.32 1.08 -12.18
C ARG A 24 -22.33 1.98 -12.91
N LYS A 25 -22.61 3.29 -12.92
CA LYS A 25 -21.60 4.32 -13.22
C LYS A 25 -20.31 3.92 -12.50
N GLN A 26 -19.22 3.75 -13.24
CA GLN A 26 -18.00 3.04 -12.84
C GLN A 26 -17.33 3.70 -11.62
N GLN A 27 -17.82 3.38 -10.42
CA GLN A 27 -17.29 3.86 -9.14
C GLN A 27 -16.40 2.77 -8.54
N GLN A 28 -15.12 3.09 -8.35
CA GLN A 28 -14.12 2.18 -7.80
C GLN A 28 -13.80 2.58 -6.36
N SER A 29 -14.04 1.67 -5.42
CA SER A 29 -13.67 1.85 -4.01
C SER A 29 -12.27 1.27 -3.77
N CYS A 30 -11.38 2.08 -3.22
CA CYS A 30 -10.00 1.74 -2.91
C CYS A 30 -9.71 2.05 -1.44
N TYR A 31 -8.84 1.24 -0.83
CA TYR A 31 -8.39 1.36 0.54
C TYR A 31 -6.87 1.48 0.52
N TYR A 32 -6.31 2.47 1.21
CA TYR A 32 -4.85 2.58 1.32
C TYR A 32 -4.42 2.87 2.75
N HIS A 33 -3.36 2.18 3.17
CA HIS A 33 -2.78 2.36 4.50
C HIS A 33 -1.61 3.34 4.45
N GLY A 34 -1.39 4.08 5.52
CA GLY A 34 -0.18 4.89 5.70
C GLY A 34 1.09 4.03 5.67
N ILE A 35 2.25 4.69 5.63
CA ILE A 35 3.53 3.96 5.57
C ILE A 35 3.85 3.37 6.95
N VAL A 36 3.91 2.05 7.02
CA VAL A 36 4.33 1.29 8.20
C VAL A 36 5.75 0.80 8.01
N LYS A 37 6.54 0.76 9.09
CA LYS A 37 7.91 0.20 9.05
C LYS A 37 7.89 -1.21 9.64
N VAL A 38 8.54 -2.14 8.96
CA VAL A 38 8.71 -3.54 9.37
C VAL A 38 10.21 -3.84 9.36
N HIS A 39 10.70 -4.66 10.28
CA HIS A 39 12.09 -5.10 10.24
C HIS A 39 12.25 -6.26 9.25
N TYR A 40 13.38 -6.28 8.55
CA TYR A 40 13.76 -7.48 7.81
C TYR A 40 13.95 -8.66 8.78
N PRO A 41 13.67 -9.89 8.33
CA PRO A 41 13.95 -11.08 9.12
C PRO A 41 15.45 -11.16 9.45
N SER A 42 15.76 -11.55 10.69
CA SER A 42 17.12 -11.82 11.12
C SER A 42 17.46 -13.29 10.88
N ASN A 43 18.68 -13.57 10.44
CA ASN A 43 19.22 -14.92 10.53
C ASN A 43 19.59 -15.18 12.01
N PRO A 44 19.01 -16.19 12.68
CA PRO A 44 19.34 -16.51 14.08
C PRO A 44 20.72 -17.17 14.25
N LEU A 45 21.40 -17.52 13.16
CA LEU A 45 22.73 -18.12 13.14
C LEU A 45 23.81 -17.14 12.67
N GLN A 46 23.54 -15.83 12.64
CA GLN A 46 24.53 -14.85 12.20
C GLN A 46 25.69 -14.78 13.21
N PRO A 47 26.95 -15.05 12.81
CA PRO A 47 28.07 -14.97 13.74
C PRO A 47 28.51 -13.51 13.93
N GLY A 48 28.65 -13.09 15.19
CA GLY A 48 29.36 -11.86 15.57
C GLY A 48 28.46 -10.75 16.16
N PRO A 49 29.00 -9.52 16.32
CA PRO A 49 28.29 -8.41 16.98
C PRO A 49 27.06 -7.91 16.20
N ILE A 50 26.83 -8.42 15.00
CA ILE A 50 25.71 -8.04 14.13
C ILE A 50 24.37 -8.45 14.76
N ASP A 51 24.32 -9.52 15.54
CA ASP A 51 23.14 -9.91 16.34
C ASP A 51 22.75 -8.87 17.40
N VAL A 52 23.68 -7.99 17.78
CA VAL A 52 23.46 -6.90 18.76
C VAL A 52 22.98 -5.62 18.07
N LEU A 53 23.13 -5.51 16.75
CA LEU A 53 22.70 -4.35 15.98
C LEU A 53 21.20 -4.41 15.68
N THR A 54 20.59 -3.23 15.55
CA THR A 54 19.17 -3.15 15.20
C THR A 54 18.96 -3.59 13.76
N LEU A 55 18.04 -4.53 13.54
CA LEU A 55 17.68 -5.00 12.22
C LEU A 55 17.25 -3.85 11.30
N ARG A 56 17.68 -3.93 10.05
CA ARG A 56 17.30 -2.99 9.00
C ARG A 56 15.78 -2.91 8.85
N LYS A 57 15.26 -1.74 8.50
CA LYS A 57 13.82 -1.50 8.33
C LYS A 57 13.44 -1.47 6.85
N CYS A 58 12.21 -1.86 6.58
CA CYS A 58 11.53 -1.72 5.31
C CYS A 58 10.25 -0.92 5.54
N GLY A 59 10.07 0.17 4.80
CA GLY A 59 8.80 0.87 4.67
C GLY A 59 7.84 0.07 3.80
N GLN A 60 6.58 0.00 4.23
CA GLN A 60 5.51 -0.71 3.53
C GLN A 60 4.32 0.22 3.36
N PHE A 61 3.81 0.30 2.13
CA PHE A 61 2.58 1.02 1.79
C PHE A 61 1.69 0.11 0.95
N GLY A 62 0.42 0.02 1.30
CA GLY A 62 -0.51 -0.95 0.70
C GLY A 62 -1.73 -0.26 0.13
N VAL A 63 -2.09 -0.62 -1.09
CA VAL A 63 -3.34 -0.20 -1.74
C VAL A 63 -4.14 -1.43 -2.14
N CYS A 64 -5.34 -1.56 -1.58
CA CYS A 64 -6.34 -2.55 -1.96
C CYS A 64 -7.44 -1.89 -2.77
N CYS A 65 -7.91 -2.56 -3.81
CA CYS A 65 -9.13 -2.16 -4.50
C CYS A 65 -10.22 -3.20 -4.29
N GLU A 66 -11.45 -2.77 -4.06
CA GLU A 66 -12.59 -3.70 -3.95
C GLU A 66 -12.90 -4.41 -5.27
N ALA A 67 -12.57 -3.79 -6.40
CA ALA A 67 -12.80 -4.36 -7.72
C ALA A 67 -11.91 -5.58 -8.03
N PHE A 68 -10.79 -5.74 -7.32
CA PHE A 68 -9.86 -6.85 -7.53
C PHE A 68 -9.44 -7.49 -6.20
N PRO A 69 -9.42 -8.83 -6.08
CA PRO A 69 -8.93 -9.51 -4.88
C PRO A 69 -7.39 -9.52 -4.81
N LYS A 70 -6.75 -8.35 -5.02
CA LYS A 70 -5.30 -8.16 -4.99
C LYS A 70 -4.95 -6.86 -4.29
N GLN A 71 -3.90 -6.90 -3.47
CA GLN A 71 -3.26 -5.72 -2.89
C GLN A 71 -1.97 -5.41 -3.64
N VAL A 72 -1.79 -4.16 -4.04
CA VAL A 72 -0.48 -3.66 -4.47
C VAL A 72 0.25 -3.16 -3.24
N THR A 73 1.37 -3.82 -2.92
CA THR A 73 2.23 -3.44 -1.79
C THR A 73 3.52 -2.87 -2.33
N TYR A 74 3.82 -1.63 -1.94
CA TYR A 74 5.08 -0.96 -2.20
C TYR A 74 6.00 -1.19 -1.01
N LEU A 75 7.20 -1.70 -1.30
CA LEU A 75 8.25 -1.90 -0.32
C LEU A 75 9.38 -0.94 -0.61
N VAL A 76 9.86 -0.25 0.41
CA VAL A 76 10.95 0.71 0.31
C VAL A 76 11.97 0.41 1.39
N ASP A 77 13.17 0.14 0.93
CA ASP A 77 14.29 -0.17 1.81
C ASP A 77 14.74 1.07 2.60
N GLU A 78 15.24 0.88 3.82
CA GLU A 78 15.63 1.99 4.71
C GLU A 78 16.70 2.91 4.11
N CYS A 79 17.57 2.41 3.22
CA CYS A 79 18.58 3.25 2.56
C CYS A 79 18.00 4.28 1.58
N VAL A 80 16.79 4.02 1.06
CA VAL A 80 16.08 4.89 0.13
C VAL A 80 14.82 5.50 0.75
N ASP A 81 14.57 5.22 2.04
CA ASP A 81 13.43 5.76 2.77
C ASP A 81 13.66 7.25 3.07
N ASN A 82 12.96 8.10 2.32
CA ASN A 82 12.90 9.55 2.58
C ASN A 82 11.96 9.90 3.75
N GLY A 83 11.49 8.90 4.49
CA GLY A 83 10.64 9.04 5.67
C GLY A 83 9.14 8.98 5.37
N LYS A 84 8.35 9.17 6.44
CA LYS A 84 6.88 9.15 6.42
C LYS A 84 6.26 10.45 5.88
N GLY A 85 6.76 10.93 4.74
CA GLY A 85 6.33 12.20 4.14
C GLY A 85 5.10 12.06 3.24
N ALA A 86 4.36 13.16 3.08
CA ALA A 86 3.26 13.28 2.12
C ALA A 86 3.71 13.04 0.67
N ASN A 87 4.92 13.48 0.30
CA ASN A 87 5.48 13.31 -1.05
C ASN A 87 5.60 11.84 -1.45
N THR A 88 5.98 11.00 -0.49
CA THR A 88 6.10 9.55 -0.68
C THR A 88 4.73 8.93 -0.96
N VAL A 89 3.71 9.30 -0.16
CA VAL A 89 2.32 8.83 -0.36
C VAL A 89 1.77 9.31 -1.71
N MET A 90 1.98 10.58 -2.08
CA MET A 90 1.57 11.12 -3.38
C MET A 90 2.20 10.33 -4.54
N SER A 91 3.49 9.99 -4.43
CA SER A 91 4.19 9.21 -5.45
C SER A 91 3.61 7.80 -5.62
N TYR A 92 3.28 7.11 -4.51
CA TYR A 92 2.65 5.79 -4.57
C TYR A 92 1.23 5.84 -5.13
N LEU A 93 0.44 6.83 -4.74
CA LEU A 93 -0.92 7.01 -5.26
C LEU A 93 -0.89 7.35 -6.75
N TYR A 94 0.04 8.21 -7.19
CA TYR A 94 0.25 8.52 -8.60
C TYR A 94 0.62 7.27 -9.41
N HIS A 95 1.62 6.53 -8.94
CA HIS A 95 2.03 5.28 -9.58
C HIS A 95 0.88 4.26 -9.62
N TYR A 96 0.10 4.16 -8.53
CA TYR A 96 -1.03 3.26 -8.46
C TYR A 96 -2.11 3.62 -9.48
N LEU A 97 -2.54 4.88 -9.52
CA LEU A 97 -3.54 5.37 -10.47
C LEU A 97 -3.08 5.21 -11.92
N LYS A 98 -1.79 5.44 -12.20
CA LYS A 98 -1.23 5.33 -13.55
C LYS A 98 -1.19 3.90 -14.08
N ASN A 99 -0.88 2.92 -13.23
CA ASN A 99 -0.64 1.54 -13.67
C ASN A 99 -1.80 0.58 -13.36
N TYR A 100 -2.52 0.80 -12.27
CA TYR A 100 -3.59 -0.09 -11.76
C TYR A 100 -4.95 0.60 -11.66
N GLY A 101 -4.99 1.93 -11.73
CA GLY A 101 -6.23 2.68 -11.86
C GLY A 101 -6.89 2.31 -13.17
N ILE A 102 -7.92 1.46 -13.10
CA ILE A 102 -8.86 1.25 -14.20
C ILE A 102 -9.38 2.63 -14.60
N ASN A 103 -9.84 2.82 -15.84
CA ASN A 103 -10.50 4.05 -16.33
C ASN A 103 -11.84 4.35 -15.60
N ALA A 104 -11.86 4.26 -14.27
CA ALA A 104 -12.98 4.56 -13.42
C ALA A 104 -13.29 6.05 -13.52
N ILE A 105 -14.58 6.35 -13.64
CA ILE A 105 -15.05 7.74 -13.73
C ILE A 105 -15.13 8.34 -12.33
N ALA A 106 -15.30 7.51 -11.29
CA ALA A 106 -15.32 7.94 -9.90
C ALA A 106 -14.47 7.01 -9.02
N VAL A 107 -13.62 7.59 -8.17
CA VAL A 107 -12.79 6.84 -7.22
C VAL A 107 -13.12 7.26 -5.79
N HIS A 108 -13.39 6.29 -4.94
CA HIS A 108 -13.57 6.49 -3.51
C HIS A 108 -12.36 5.93 -2.76
N TRP A 109 -11.56 6.82 -2.19
CA TRP A 109 -10.41 6.51 -1.38
C TRP A 109 -10.77 6.43 0.09
N ASN A 110 -10.61 5.26 0.70
CA ASN A 110 -10.72 5.06 2.13
C ASN A 110 -9.30 4.98 2.71
N ALA A 111 -8.93 5.94 3.55
CA ALA A 111 -7.61 6.03 4.16
C ALA A 111 -7.65 5.67 5.64
N ASP A 112 -6.54 5.15 6.17
CA ASP A 112 -6.35 5.07 7.62
C ASP A 112 -6.35 6.48 8.26
N TYR A 113 -6.56 6.54 9.58
CA TYR A 113 -6.47 7.79 10.31
C TYR A 113 -5.01 8.14 10.63
N CYS A 114 -4.22 8.49 9.60
CA CYS A 114 -2.86 9.00 9.79
C CYS A 114 -2.76 10.49 9.45
N LYS A 115 -2.76 11.34 10.50
CA LYS A 115 -2.75 12.81 10.34
C LYS A 115 -1.54 13.33 9.54
N GLY A 116 -0.34 12.82 9.82
CA GLY A 116 0.89 13.33 9.20
C GLY A 116 1.10 12.90 7.74
N GLN A 117 0.51 11.76 7.35
CA GLN A 117 0.76 11.14 6.05
C GLN A 117 -0.41 11.36 5.10
N ASN A 118 -1.61 10.96 5.52
CA ASN A 118 -2.78 10.88 4.64
C ASN A 118 -3.67 12.13 4.78
N LYS A 119 -3.76 12.72 5.97
CA LYS A 119 -4.44 13.99 6.22
C LYS A 119 -3.50 15.19 6.08
N ASN A 120 -2.72 15.22 5.00
CA ASN A 120 -1.82 16.32 4.68
C ASN A 120 -2.42 17.19 3.57
N ASN A 121 -2.27 18.51 3.67
CA ASN A 121 -2.73 19.47 2.65
C ASN A 121 -2.16 19.14 1.27
N ALA A 122 -0.91 18.68 1.18
CA ALA A 122 -0.30 18.30 -0.10
C ALA A 122 -1.00 17.11 -0.75
N VAL A 123 -1.34 16.07 0.03
CA VAL A 123 -2.08 14.89 -0.47
C VAL A 123 -3.48 15.30 -0.93
N MET A 124 -4.16 16.15 -0.17
CA MET A 124 -5.49 16.67 -0.55
C MET A 124 -5.43 17.50 -1.83
N GLN A 125 -4.45 18.39 -1.96
CA GLN A 125 -4.22 19.18 -3.18
C GLN A 125 -3.89 18.30 -4.38
N TYR A 126 -3.07 17.26 -4.19
CA TYR A 126 -2.75 16.30 -5.24
C TYR A 126 -3.97 15.50 -5.70
N LEU A 127 -4.82 15.03 -4.78
CA LEU A 127 -6.07 14.34 -5.13
C LEU A 127 -7.04 15.28 -5.86
N ALA A 128 -7.14 16.54 -5.44
CA ALA A 128 -7.94 17.54 -6.14
C ALA A 128 -7.41 17.80 -7.57
N LEU A 129 -6.10 17.96 -7.72
CA LEU A 129 -5.44 18.10 -9.02
C LEU A 129 -5.65 16.85 -9.89
N SER A 130 -5.60 15.67 -9.30
CA SER A 130 -5.82 14.40 -10.00
C SER A 130 -7.26 14.29 -10.51
N ALA A 131 -8.25 14.80 -9.79
CA ALA A 131 -9.63 14.85 -10.28
C ALA A 131 -9.80 15.79 -11.49
N LEU A 132 -9.00 16.86 -11.56
CA LEU A 132 -9.04 17.83 -12.66
C LEU A 132 -8.24 17.37 -13.90
N THR A 133 -7.17 16.59 -13.71
CA THR A 133 -6.19 16.29 -14.75
C THR A 133 -6.12 14.81 -15.15
N VAL A 134 -6.41 13.90 -14.22
CA VAL A 134 -6.23 12.45 -14.39
C VAL A 134 -7.59 11.77 -14.43
N ARG A 135 -8.20 11.64 -15.62
CA ARG A 135 -9.27 10.70 -16.07
C ARG A 135 -10.48 10.37 -15.16
N ASN A 136 -10.50 10.79 -13.90
CA ASN A 136 -11.47 10.48 -12.87
C ASN A 136 -12.27 11.75 -12.62
N TRP A 137 -13.53 11.76 -13.05
CA TRP A 137 -14.45 12.88 -12.90
C TRP A 137 -14.76 13.22 -11.44
N SER A 138 -14.67 12.24 -10.54
CA SER A 138 -14.98 12.42 -9.12
C SER A 138 -14.03 11.64 -8.22
N ILE A 139 -13.41 12.33 -7.27
CA ILE A 139 -12.58 11.71 -6.24
C ILE A 139 -13.18 12.05 -4.88
N LYS A 140 -13.56 11.02 -4.13
CA LYS A 140 -14.00 11.14 -2.74
C LYS A 140 -12.95 10.52 -1.84
N ILE A 141 -12.56 11.21 -0.78
CA ILE A 141 -11.71 10.66 0.26
C ILE A 141 -12.47 10.59 1.59
N SER A 142 -12.43 9.42 2.22
CA SER A 142 -12.93 9.16 3.56
C SER A 142 -11.76 8.71 4.42
N SER A 143 -11.66 9.24 5.63
CA SER A 143 -10.73 8.70 6.63
C SER A 143 -11.52 7.83 7.59
N LEU A 144 -11.03 6.63 7.86
CA LEU A 144 -11.65 5.76 8.84
C LEU A 144 -11.56 6.36 10.25
N PRO A 145 -12.52 6.09 11.14
CA PRO A 145 -12.44 6.52 12.54
C PRO A 145 -11.26 5.84 13.25
N ALA A 146 -10.66 6.55 14.21
CA ALA A 146 -9.59 6.00 15.04
C ALA A 146 -10.11 4.78 15.82
N GLY A 147 -9.31 3.72 15.89
CA GLY A 147 -9.66 2.49 16.60
C GLY A 147 -10.47 1.46 15.79
N HIS A 148 -10.54 1.60 14.46
CA HIS A 148 -11.18 0.57 13.63
C HIS A 148 -10.47 -0.79 13.76
N THR A 149 -11.23 -1.87 13.82
CA THR A 149 -10.66 -3.22 14.02
C THR A 149 -10.38 -3.96 12.71
N LYS A 150 -10.98 -3.54 11.58
CA LYS A 150 -10.89 -4.27 10.30
C LYS A 150 -10.62 -3.33 9.14
N PHE A 151 -9.40 -3.37 8.62
CA PHE A 151 -9.00 -2.63 7.42
C PHE A 151 -8.35 -3.59 6.41
N PRO A 152 -8.80 -3.62 5.13
CA PRO A 152 -8.36 -4.65 4.19
C PRO A 152 -6.83 -4.69 3.98
N PRO A 153 -6.12 -3.55 3.89
CA PRO A 153 -4.67 -3.55 3.78
C PRO A 153 -3.92 -4.23 4.95
N ASP A 154 -4.47 -4.15 6.17
CA ASP A 154 -3.82 -4.72 7.37
C ASP A 154 -3.73 -6.25 7.30
N TRP A 155 -4.72 -6.89 6.67
CA TRP A 155 -4.73 -8.33 6.51
C TRP A 155 -3.59 -8.81 5.60
N CYS A 156 -3.41 -8.18 4.44
CA CYS A 156 -2.32 -8.55 3.54
C CYS A 156 -0.96 -8.18 4.14
N PHE A 157 -0.85 -7.12 4.95
CA PHE A 157 0.37 -6.86 5.72
C PHE A 157 0.68 -7.99 6.70
N GLY A 158 -0.34 -8.60 7.32
CA GLY A 158 -0.18 -9.79 8.14
C GLY A 158 0.39 -10.98 7.35
N LEU A 159 -0.12 -11.21 6.14
CA LEU A 159 0.36 -12.27 5.25
C LEU A 159 1.80 -12.00 4.77
N MET A 160 2.10 -10.76 4.39
CA MET A 160 3.46 -10.31 4.06
C MET A 160 4.45 -10.57 5.22
N LYS A 161 4.07 -10.22 6.45
CA LYS A 161 4.87 -10.48 7.65
C LYS A 161 5.07 -11.98 7.90
N GLN A 162 4.10 -12.82 7.55
CA GLN A 162 4.26 -14.28 7.62
C GLN A 162 5.30 -14.77 6.61
N CYS A 163 5.31 -14.24 5.39
CA CYS A 163 6.34 -14.54 4.39
C CYS A 163 7.73 -14.07 4.84
N PHE A 164 7.84 -12.86 5.41
CA PHE A 164 9.10 -12.37 5.98
C PHE A 164 9.66 -13.29 7.06
N ARG A 165 8.82 -13.81 7.98
CA ARG A 165 9.33 -14.72 9.02
C ARG A 165 9.89 -16.05 8.50
N LYS A 166 9.53 -16.45 7.29
CA LYS A 166 9.96 -17.73 6.69
C LYS A 166 11.15 -17.57 5.74
N THR A 167 11.57 -16.35 5.46
CA THR A 167 12.61 -16.05 4.47
C THR A 167 13.83 -15.47 5.20
N ASP A 168 15.02 -15.98 4.90
CA ASP A 168 16.28 -15.45 5.46
C ASP A 168 16.82 -14.37 4.52
N VAL A 169 16.35 -13.13 4.71
CA VAL A 169 16.52 -12.06 3.72
C VAL A 169 17.15 -10.83 4.36
N GLY A 170 18.39 -10.52 3.95
CA GLY A 170 19.13 -9.33 4.40
C GLY A 170 18.86 -8.04 3.61
N CYS A 171 18.17 -8.09 2.47
CA CYS A 171 17.81 -6.91 1.68
C CYS A 171 16.56 -7.13 0.79
N LEU A 172 15.99 -6.04 0.28
CA LEU A 172 14.72 -6.07 -0.45
C LEU A 172 14.68 -7.03 -1.65
N GLU A 173 15.82 -7.23 -2.32
CA GLU A 173 15.92 -8.02 -3.56
C GLU A 173 15.65 -9.51 -3.37
N TYR A 174 15.91 -10.07 -2.18
CA TYR A 174 15.70 -11.50 -1.91
C TYR A 174 14.33 -11.81 -1.32
N ILE A 175 13.44 -10.81 -1.22
CA ILE A 175 12.07 -11.02 -0.79
C ILE A 175 11.31 -11.76 -1.90
N VAL A 176 11.03 -13.04 -1.68
CA VAL A 176 10.14 -13.83 -2.53
C VAL A 176 8.72 -13.74 -1.97
N LEU A 177 7.78 -13.20 -2.75
CA LEU A 177 6.36 -13.02 -2.41
C LEU A 177 5.46 -13.79 -3.36
#